data_AF-A0A7S1LX42-F1
#
_entry.id   AF-A0A7S1LX42-F1
#
_cell.length_a   1.000
_cell.length_b   1.000
_cell.length_c   1.000
_cell.angle_alpha   90.00
_cell.angle_beta   90.00
_cell.angle_gamma   90.00
#
_symmetry.space_group_name_H-M   'P 1'
#
loop_
_entity.id
_entity.type
_entity.pdbx_description
1 polymer ?
#
loop_
_entity_poly.entity_id
_entity_poly.type
_entity_poly.pdbx_seq_one_letter_code
_entity_poly.pdbx_strand_id
1 'polypeptide(L)'
;NGDLPPDLGYQNLYPDPSTNFSGITYRYYNSSSATPDIWFGEGESYSNVIIIESSADATVTACNDTRVWVTVQNVGGMASDVVVPVYVQQAQDASAPVPIMRLGAFTRIKNVPAGGTAKAMLSIPPKFRSTVKPSASDPILGTSVKLMPGQITLYVGGKRNPRNP
;
A
#
# COMPACT_ATOMS: atom_id res chain seq x y z
N ASN A 1 7.81 16.91 -37.76
CA ASN A 1 7.57 15.62 -37.07
C ASN A 1 8.32 15.55 -35.74
N GLY A 2 8.12 16.53 -34.84
CA GLY A 2 8.95 16.71 -33.64
C GLY A 2 8.20 16.86 -32.32
N ASP A 3 6.88 16.70 -32.31
CA ASP A 3 6.01 16.83 -31.12
C ASP A 3 5.29 15.51 -30.78
N LEU A 4 5.93 14.37 -31.07
CA LEU A 4 5.48 13.12 -30.47
C LEU A 4 6.14 12.99 -29.10
N PRO A 5 5.40 12.67 -28.03
CA PRO A 5 6.00 12.37 -26.74
C PRO A 5 7.08 11.29 -26.92
N PRO A 6 8.17 11.33 -26.11
CA PRO A 6 9.25 10.35 -26.19
C PRO A 6 8.67 8.93 -26.16
N ASP A 7 9.31 8.02 -26.91
CA ASP A 7 8.90 6.63 -27.03
C ASP A 7 8.45 6.05 -25.68
N LEU A 8 7.19 5.62 -25.62
CA LEU A 8 6.49 5.17 -24.43
C LEU A 8 6.93 3.77 -23.98
N GLY A 9 8.10 3.28 -24.43
CA GLY A 9 8.64 1.95 -24.20
C GLY A 9 8.75 1.53 -22.73
N TYR A 10 8.57 2.45 -21.78
CA TYR A 10 8.61 2.20 -20.34
C TYR A 10 7.31 2.58 -19.59
N GLN A 11 6.14 2.33 -20.19
CA GLN A 11 4.84 2.52 -19.52
C GLN A 11 4.28 1.26 -18.85
N ASN A 12 5.04 0.15 -18.82
CA ASN A 12 4.51 -1.08 -18.24
C ASN A 12 4.28 -0.92 -16.73
N LEU A 13 3.14 -1.41 -16.24
CA LEU A 13 2.84 -1.41 -14.80
C LEU A 13 3.76 -2.37 -14.05
N TYR A 14 4.12 -3.47 -14.71
CA TYR A 14 4.90 -4.56 -14.16
C TYR A 14 6.40 -4.37 -14.42
N PRO A 15 7.27 -4.91 -13.54
CA PRO A 15 8.70 -4.89 -13.78
C PRO A 15 9.05 -5.89 -14.88
N ASP A 16 10.03 -5.55 -15.71
CA ASP A 16 10.57 -6.41 -16.75
C ASP A 16 12.05 -6.70 -16.44
N PRO A 17 12.38 -7.93 -16.00
CA PRO A 17 13.75 -8.33 -15.70
C PRO A 17 14.68 -8.31 -16.93
N SER A 18 14.14 -8.44 -18.15
CA SER A 18 14.94 -8.46 -19.38
C SER A 18 15.42 -7.07 -19.79
N THR A 19 14.71 -6.02 -19.37
CA THR A 19 15.05 -4.62 -19.67
C THR A 19 15.47 -3.83 -18.43
N ASN A 20 15.66 -4.47 -17.27
CA ASN A 20 15.89 -3.83 -15.97
C ASN A 20 14.84 -2.78 -15.59
N PHE A 21 13.64 -2.88 -16.15
CA PHE A 21 12.58 -1.91 -15.92
C PHE A 21 11.80 -2.28 -14.65
N SER A 22 11.57 -1.32 -13.76
CA SER A 22 11.05 -1.58 -12.41
C SER A 22 9.55 -1.34 -12.23
N GLY A 23 8.81 -1.13 -13.33
CA GLY A 23 7.40 -0.76 -13.30
C GLY A 23 7.21 0.72 -12.95
N ILE A 24 6.14 1.32 -13.47
CA ILE A 24 5.87 2.76 -13.26
C ILE A 24 5.19 3.11 -11.93
N THR A 25 4.79 2.13 -11.10
CA THR A 25 4.00 2.38 -9.88
C THR A 25 4.71 1.93 -8.61
N TYR A 26 4.53 2.68 -7.50
CA TYR A 26 4.60 2.06 -6.17
C TYR A 26 3.67 0.84 -6.22
N ARG A 27 3.98 -0.36 -5.78
CA ARG A 27 3.26 -1.64 -6.02
C ARG A 27 4.28 -2.60 -6.61
N TYR A 28 4.95 -2.15 -7.67
CA TYR A 28 5.95 -2.97 -8.37
C TYR A 28 7.35 -2.35 -8.36
N TYR A 29 7.46 -1.06 -8.06
CA TYR A 29 8.73 -0.36 -7.96
C TYR A 29 9.72 -1.10 -7.05
N ASN A 30 10.85 -1.53 -7.62
CA ASN A 30 11.95 -2.17 -6.92
C ASN A 30 13.04 -1.12 -6.62
N SER A 31 13.40 -0.92 -5.35
CA SER A 31 14.40 0.08 -4.94
C SER A 31 15.83 -0.25 -5.37
N SER A 32 16.08 -1.43 -5.96
CA SER A 32 17.38 -1.80 -6.51
C SER A 32 17.77 -1.00 -7.75
N SER A 33 16.82 -0.36 -8.45
CA SER A 33 17.07 0.37 -9.70
C SER A 33 17.02 1.89 -9.56
N ALA A 34 16.21 2.41 -8.62
CA ALA A 34 16.11 3.83 -8.29
C ALA A 34 15.44 4.01 -6.92
N THR A 35 15.60 5.18 -6.31
CA THR A 35 14.83 5.62 -5.13
C THR A 35 14.03 6.86 -5.53
N PRO A 36 12.71 6.92 -5.32
CA PRO A 36 11.94 8.12 -5.65
C PRO A 36 12.24 9.21 -4.63
N ASP A 37 12.29 10.45 -5.11
CA ASP A 37 12.47 11.63 -4.24
C ASP A 37 11.26 11.86 -3.33
N ILE A 38 10.06 11.48 -3.80
CA ILE A 38 8.80 11.58 -3.06
C ILE A 38 8.05 10.25 -3.20
N TRP A 39 7.71 9.63 -2.06
CA TRP A 39 6.98 8.37 -2.05
C TRP A 39 5.48 8.58 -2.20
N PHE A 40 4.80 7.56 -2.73
CA PHE A 40 3.34 7.55 -2.74
C PHE A 40 2.78 7.66 -1.31
N GLY A 41 1.83 8.58 -1.12
CA GLY A 41 1.21 8.85 0.18
C GLY A 41 2.06 9.72 1.12
N GLU A 42 3.18 10.26 0.65
CA GLU A 42 3.96 11.26 1.38
C GLU A 42 3.26 12.63 1.34
N GLY A 43 3.22 13.30 2.48
CA GLY A 43 2.60 14.61 2.63
C GLY A 43 2.97 15.21 3.98
N GLU A 44 3.49 16.42 3.96
CA GLU A 44 3.85 17.17 5.16
C GLU A 44 2.60 17.81 5.80
N SER A 45 2.65 17.99 7.12
CA SER A 45 1.64 18.75 7.87
C SER A 45 2.29 19.82 8.72
N TYR A 46 1.54 20.88 9.02
CA TYR A 46 1.95 21.94 9.95
C TYR A 46 1.93 21.50 11.43
N SER A 47 1.47 20.27 11.72
CA SER A 47 1.60 19.65 13.04
C SER A 47 2.18 18.25 12.94
N ASN A 48 2.74 17.77 14.06
CA ASN A 48 3.33 16.43 14.16
C ASN A 48 2.31 15.47 14.77
N VAL A 49 1.87 14.49 13.99
CA VAL A 49 0.95 13.44 14.46
C VAL A 49 1.65 12.09 14.36
N ILE A 50 1.70 11.36 15.48
CA ILE A 50 2.33 10.04 15.57
C ILE A 50 1.26 8.96 15.77
N ILE A 51 1.56 7.74 15.32
CA ILE A 51 0.78 6.56 15.67
C ILE A 51 1.34 6.03 17.00
N ILE A 52 0.48 5.91 18.01
CA ILE A 52 0.87 5.41 19.34
C ILE A 52 0.43 3.97 19.58
N GLU A 53 -0.52 3.48 18.80
CA GLU A 53 -1.05 2.12 18.90
C GLU A 53 -1.63 1.68 17.56
N SER A 54 -1.43 0.42 17.19
CA SER A 54 -2.16 -0.21 16.09
C SER A 54 -2.39 -1.68 16.35
N SER A 55 -3.53 -2.20 15.89
CA SER A 55 -3.88 -3.61 15.99
C SER A 55 -4.78 -4.01 14.81
N ALA A 56 -4.89 -5.32 14.56
CA ALA A 56 -5.74 -5.85 13.50
C ALA A 56 -6.38 -7.17 13.92
N ASP A 57 -7.41 -7.61 13.20
CA ASP A 57 -7.97 -8.95 13.36
C ASP A 57 -6.86 -9.99 13.14
N ALA A 58 -6.61 -10.85 14.15
CA ALA A 58 -5.55 -11.86 14.09
C ALA A 58 -5.84 -12.95 13.05
N THR A 59 -7.12 -13.27 12.83
CA THR A 59 -7.58 -14.22 11.83
C THR A 59 -8.85 -13.71 11.16
N VAL A 60 -8.99 -13.94 9.86
CA VAL A 60 -10.11 -13.45 9.06
C VAL A 60 -10.54 -14.52 8.08
N THR A 61 -11.84 -14.83 8.05
CA THR A 61 -12.42 -15.74 7.05
C THR A 61 -12.28 -15.16 5.65
N ALA A 62 -12.11 -16.02 4.65
CA ALA A 62 -11.82 -15.64 3.26
C ALA A 62 -12.60 -14.39 2.77
N CYS A 63 -13.92 -14.36 2.97
CA CYS A 63 -14.81 -13.32 2.44
C CYS A 63 -15.09 -12.15 3.41
N ASN A 64 -14.52 -12.14 4.61
CA ASN A 64 -14.74 -11.07 5.58
C ASN A 64 -13.68 -9.97 5.44
N ASP A 65 -14.03 -8.75 5.78
CA ASP A 65 -13.05 -7.68 5.85
C ASP A 65 -12.07 -7.90 7.01
N THR A 66 -10.81 -7.49 6.83
CA THR A 66 -9.86 -7.37 7.94
C THR A 66 -10.01 -5.99 8.55
N ARG A 67 -10.31 -5.92 9.85
CA ARG A 67 -10.37 -4.64 10.57
C ARG A 67 -9.01 -4.30 11.15
N VAL A 68 -8.68 -3.02 11.10
CA VAL A 68 -7.45 -2.43 11.64
C VAL A 68 -7.83 -1.26 12.52
N TRP A 69 -7.38 -1.26 13.77
CA TRP A 69 -7.56 -0.16 14.70
C TRP A 69 -6.25 0.60 14.84
N VAL A 70 -6.35 1.92 14.85
CA VAL A 70 -5.19 2.81 14.96
C VAL A 70 -5.53 3.93 15.93
N THR A 71 -4.62 4.16 16.88
CA THR A 71 -4.66 5.34 17.75
C THR A 71 -3.53 6.28 17.34
N VAL A 72 -3.89 7.53 17.09
CA VAL A 72 -2.95 8.60 16.77
C VAL A 72 -2.92 9.64 17.88
N GLN A 73 -1.79 10.31 18.02
CA GLN A 73 -1.60 11.45 18.93
C GLN A 73 -0.98 12.62 18.19
N ASN A 74 -1.59 13.80 18.33
CA ASN A 74 -1.00 15.04 17.85
C ASN A 74 -0.03 15.57 18.92
N VAL A 75 1.26 15.47 18.64
CA VAL A 75 2.35 15.94 19.51
C VAL A 75 2.86 17.32 19.10
N GLY A 76 2.26 17.95 18.10
CA GLY A 76 2.56 19.32 17.70
C GLY A 76 1.72 20.38 18.43
N GLY A 77 2.02 21.65 18.13
CA GLY A 77 1.42 22.81 18.81
C GLY A 77 0.11 23.31 18.22
N MET A 78 -0.38 22.72 17.12
CA MET A 78 -1.60 23.17 16.43
C MET A 78 -2.52 21.99 16.14
N ALA A 79 -3.83 22.24 16.04
CA ALA A 79 -4.76 21.22 15.57
C ALA A 79 -4.45 20.83 14.12
N SER A 80 -4.60 19.55 13.78
CA SER A 80 -4.26 19.04 12.45
C SER A 80 -5.23 17.96 12.00
N ASP A 81 -5.41 17.87 10.69
CA ASP A 81 -5.93 16.67 10.05
C ASP A 81 -4.78 15.68 9.85
N VAL A 82 -5.08 14.38 9.91
CA VAL A 82 -4.10 13.33 9.63
C VAL A 82 -4.74 12.28 8.73
N VAL A 83 -3.99 11.84 7.73
CA VAL A 83 -4.36 10.70 6.88
C VAL A 83 -3.59 9.49 7.37
N VAL A 84 -4.31 8.42 7.72
CA VAL A 84 -3.75 7.15 8.15
C VAL A 84 -3.93 6.14 7.02
N PRO A 85 -2.89 5.87 6.21
CA PRO A 85 -2.92 4.79 5.24
C PRO A 85 -2.62 3.45 5.93
N VAL A 86 -3.22 2.39 5.41
CA VAL A 86 -2.87 1.00 5.74
C VAL A 86 -2.52 0.27 4.46
N TYR A 87 -1.28 -0.20 4.40
CA TYR A 87 -0.77 -0.97 3.30
C TYR A 87 -0.81 -2.47 3.58
N VAL A 88 -1.04 -3.25 2.54
CA VAL A 88 -1.15 -4.70 2.57
C VAL A 88 -0.03 -5.28 1.72
N GLN A 89 0.72 -6.20 2.32
CA GLN A 89 1.68 -7.06 1.63
C GLN A 89 1.20 -8.50 1.73
N GLN A 90 1.01 -9.14 0.58
CA GLN A 90 0.68 -10.56 0.49
C GLN A 90 1.95 -11.41 0.69
N ALA A 91 1.78 -12.64 1.19
CA ALA A 91 2.89 -13.57 1.31
C ALA A 91 3.58 -13.84 -0.04
N GLN A 92 4.89 -14.05 0.01
CA GLN A 92 5.75 -14.21 -1.16
C GLN A 92 5.55 -15.54 -1.90
N ASP A 93 4.78 -16.48 -1.32
CA ASP A 93 4.42 -17.78 -1.90
C ASP A 93 3.19 -17.72 -2.82
N ALA A 94 2.73 -16.51 -3.18
CA ALA A 94 1.66 -16.34 -4.13
C ALA A 94 1.99 -17.00 -5.48
N SER A 95 1.10 -17.88 -5.95
CA SER A 95 1.26 -18.62 -7.22
C SER A 95 1.14 -17.75 -8.48
N ALA A 96 1.08 -16.43 -8.34
CA ALA A 96 0.95 -15.45 -9.41
C ALA A 96 1.69 -14.15 -9.00
N PRO A 97 2.12 -13.30 -9.95
CA PRO A 97 2.76 -12.04 -9.64
C PRO A 97 1.88 -11.16 -8.74
N VAL A 98 2.34 -10.91 -7.52
CA VAL A 98 1.69 -10.00 -6.57
C VAL A 98 2.50 -8.72 -6.42
N PRO A 99 1.86 -7.55 -6.28
CA PRO A 99 2.51 -6.34 -5.83
C PRO A 99 3.25 -6.57 -4.52
N ILE A 100 4.42 -5.94 -4.41
CA ILE A 100 5.22 -5.90 -3.20
C ILE A 100 4.38 -5.30 -2.05
N MET A 101 3.56 -4.28 -2.35
CA MET A 101 2.68 -3.65 -1.37
C MET A 101 1.51 -2.93 -2.06
N ARG A 102 0.32 -2.93 -1.45
CA ARG A 102 -0.91 -2.27 -1.96
C ARG A 102 -1.49 -1.36 -0.89
N LEU A 103 -2.10 -0.23 -1.28
CA LEU A 103 -2.89 0.56 -0.33
C LEU A 103 -4.23 -0.16 -0.13
N GLY A 104 -4.47 -0.71 1.06
CA GLY A 104 -5.66 -1.52 1.38
C GLY A 104 -6.83 -0.67 1.89
N ALA A 105 -6.51 0.33 2.71
CA ALA A 105 -7.47 1.27 3.24
C ALA A 105 -6.77 2.58 3.62
N PHE A 106 -7.52 3.67 3.72
CA PHE A 106 -7.04 4.89 4.36
C PHE A 106 -8.21 5.61 5.02
N THR A 107 -7.91 6.41 6.04
CA THR A 107 -8.90 7.31 6.65
C THR A 107 -8.28 8.66 6.93
N ARG A 108 -9.07 9.72 6.82
CA ARG A 108 -8.68 11.07 7.22
C ARG A 108 -9.38 11.40 8.53
N ILE A 109 -8.61 11.53 9.60
CA ILE A 109 -9.09 11.98 10.91
C ILE A 109 -8.95 13.51 10.90
N LYS A 110 -10.06 14.20 11.10
CA LYS A 110 -10.10 15.67 11.05
C LYS A 110 -9.92 16.27 12.43
N ASN A 111 -9.26 17.42 12.48
CA ASN A 111 -9.19 18.31 13.63
C ASN A 111 -8.73 17.62 14.94
N VAL A 112 -7.62 16.87 14.88
CA VAL A 112 -6.98 16.32 16.09
C VAL A 112 -6.34 17.48 16.86
N PRO A 113 -6.81 17.84 18.07
CA PRO A 113 -6.28 18.98 18.81
C PRO A 113 -4.82 18.78 19.20
N ALA A 114 -4.08 19.88 19.46
CA ALA A 114 -2.73 19.80 20.01
C ALA A 114 -2.72 19.03 21.34
N GLY A 115 -1.82 18.04 21.48
CA GLY A 115 -1.78 17.11 22.61
C GLY A 115 -2.89 16.05 22.62
N GLY A 116 -3.86 16.14 21.70
CA GLY A 116 -5.03 15.28 21.63
C GLY A 116 -4.73 13.91 21.02
N THR A 117 -5.62 12.96 21.29
CA THR A 117 -5.61 11.61 20.69
C THR A 117 -6.88 11.37 19.89
N ALA A 118 -6.78 10.53 18.87
CA ALA A 118 -7.92 10.08 18.08
C ALA A 118 -7.76 8.61 17.70
N LYS A 119 -8.90 7.92 17.58
CA LYS A 119 -8.95 6.51 17.18
C LYS A 119 -9.68 6.38 15.85
N ALA A 120 -9.20 5.48 15.00
CA ALA A 120 -9.87 5.10 13.77
C ALA A 120 -9.88 3.59 13.60
N MET A 121 -10.97 3.08 13.02
CA MET A 121 -11.06 1.71 12.52
C MET A 121 -11.12 1.77 10.99
N LEU A 122 -10.25 1.00 10.33
CA LEU A 122 -10.22 0.83 8.89
C LEU A 122 -10.66 -0.59 8.53
N SER A 123 -11.37 -0.73 7.42
CA SER A 123 -11.81 -2.02 6.88
C SER A 123 -11.04 -2.31 5.60
N ILE A 124 -10.39 -3.47 5.53
CA ILE A 124 -9.65 -3.94 4.36
C ILE A 124 -10.46 -5.05 3.68
N PRO A 125 -10.99 -4.80 2.47
CA PRO A 125 -11.78 -5.78 1.75
C PRO A 125 -10.98 -7.03 1.33
N PRO A 126 -11.63 -8.20 1.20
CA PRO A 126 -11.01 -9.46 0.77
C PRO A 126 -10.18 -9.39 -0.51
N LYS A 127 -10.53 -8.50 -1.45
CA LYS A 127 -9.80 -8.32 -2.72
C LYS A 127 -8.31 -8.01 -2.54
N PHE A 128 -7.90 -7.48 -1.38
CA PHE A 128 -6.49 -7.23 -1.10
C PHE A 128 -5.71 -8.49 -0.70
N ARG A 129 -6.43 -9.60 -0.46
CA ARG A 129 -5.89 -10.94 -0.20
C ARG A 129 -6.13 -11.90 -1.37
N SER A 130 -6.58 -11.40 -2.52
CA SER A 130 -6.80 -12.22 -3.71
C SER A 130 -5.68 -12.10 -4.74
N THR A 131 -5.54 -13.14 -5.54
CA THR A 131 -4.63 -13.23 -6.69
C THR A 131 -5.42 -13.64 -7.92
N VAL A 132 -4.93 -13.22 -9.09
CA VAL A 132 -5.51 -13.62 -10.38
C VAL A 132 -4.95 -14.99 -10.74
N LYS A 133 -5.82 -15.93 -11.16
CA LYS A 133 -5.33 -17.22 -11.67
C LYS A 133 -4.67 -17.02 -13.02
N PRO A 134 -3.44 -17.50 -13.25
CA PRO A 134 -2.82 -17.40 -14.57
C PRO A 134 -3.69 -18.10 -15.62
N SER A 135 -3.82 -17.50 -16.80
CA SER A 135 -4.43 -18.15 -17.96
C SER A 135 -3.34 -18.80 -18.82
N ALA A 136 -3.71 -19.77 -19.67
CA ALA A 136 -2.75 -20.40 -20.58
C ALA A 136 -2.12 -19.42 -21.58
N SER A 137 -2.78 -18.28 -21.84
CA SER A 137 -2.33 -17.24 -22.76
C SER A 137 -1.58 -16.08 -22.10
N ASP A 138 -1.78 -15.86 -20.79
CA ASP A 138 -1.16 -14.76 -20.05
C ASP A 138 -1.14 -15.08 -18.53
N PRO A 139 0.05 -15.14 -17.89
CA PRO A 139 0.18 -15.40 -16.46
C PRO A 139 -0.26 -14.23 -15.56
N ILE A 140 -0.48 -13.05 -16.13
CA ILE A 140 -0.81 -11.78 -15.46
C ILE A 140 -2.28 -11.38 -15.72
N LEU A 141 -2.86 -11.75 -16.87
CA LEU A 141 -4.23 -11.41 -17.27
C LEU A 141 -5.21 -12.60 -17.24
N GLY A 142 -5.40 -13.18 -16.06
CA GLY A 142 -6.45 -14.18 -15.84
C GLY A 142 -7.86 -13.60 -15.69
N THR A 143 -8.88 -14.39 -16.03
CA THR A 143 -10.30 -14.00 -15.93
C THR A 143 -10.97 -14.38 -14.60
N SER A 144 -10.26 -15.05 -13.69
CA SER A 144 -10.80 -15.46 -12.39
C SER A 144 -9.87 -15.10 -11.22
N VAL A 145 -10.49 -14.68 -10.12
CA VAL A 145 -9.82 -14.23 -8.89
C VAL A 145 -9.95 -15.32 -7.83
N LYS A 146 -8.85 -15.67 -7.16
CA LYS A 146 -8.82 -16.64 -6.07
C LYS A 146 -8.32 -15.97 -4.79
N LEU A 147 -8.99 -16.20 -3.67
CA LEU A 147 -8.47 -15.86 -2.36
C LEU A 147 -7.44 -16.91 -1.94
N MET A 148 -6.26 -16.46 -1.53
CA MET A 148 -5.22 -17.35 -1.03
C MET A 148 -5.26 -17.36 0.50
N PRO A 149 -5.33 -18.55 1.14
CA PRO A 149 -5.03 -18.63 2.56
C PRO A 149 -3.54 -18.32 2.76
N GLY A 150 -3.20 -17.68 3.87
CA GLY A 150 -1.81 -17.33 4.17
C GLY A 150 -1.71 -16.16 5.13
N GLN A 151 -0.49 -15.86 5.55
CA GLN A 151 -0.22 -14.66 6.32
C GLN A 151 -0.20 -13.44 5.40
N ILE A 152 -0.64 -12.31 5.92
CA ILE A 152 -0.46 -11.01 5.30
C ILE A 152 0.22 -10.09 6.30
N THR A 153 1.04 -9.19 5.80
CA THR A 153 1.66 -8.15 6.62
C THR A 153 0.92 -6.84 6.37
N LEU A 154 0.53 -6.17 7.46
CA LEU A 154 -0.14 -4.88 7.42
C LEU A 154 0.84 -3.81 7.92
N TYR A 155 1.02 -2.76 7.13
CA TYR A 155 1.81 -1.60 7.51
C TYR A 155 0.88 -0.43 7.75
N VAL A 156 0.90 0.12 8.96
CA VAL A 156 0.08 1.27 9.36
C VAL A 156 0.96 2.52 9.39
N GLY A 157 0.56 3.55 8.66
CA GLY A 157 1.27 4.83 8.67
C GLY A 157 2.32 5.01 7.56
N GLY A 158 3.33 5.81 7.88
CA GLY A 158 4.16 6.58 6.95
C GLY A 158 4.84 5.80 5.83
N LYS A 159 5.08 6.54 4.74
CA LYS A 159 5.80 6.25 3.48
C LYS A 159 6.27 4.82 3.22
N ARG A 160 6.10 4.34 1.98
CA ARG A 160 6.78 3.14 1.49
C ARG A 160 8.30 3.37 1.51
N ASN A 161 8.99 3.08 2.61
CA ASN A 161 10.44 3.03 2.64
C ASN A 161 10.89 1.57 2.71
N PRO A 162 11.30 0.95 1.58
CA PRO A 162 11.76 -0.44 1.57
C PRO A 162 13.04 -0.69 2.39
N ARG A 163 13.67 0.33 3.00
CA ARG A 163 14.87 0.19 3.83
C ARG A 163 14.62 0.06 5.34
N ASN A 164 13.39 0.23 5.84
CA ASN A 164 13.09 0.01 7.25
C ASN A 164 11.89 -0.93 7.38
N PRO A 165 12.12 -2.24 7.64
CA PRO A 165 11.05 -3.20 7.89
C PRO A 165 10.26 -2.91 9.17
#